data_AF-A0A448X4X9-F1
#
_entry.id   AF-A0A448X4X9-F1
#
_cell.length_a   1.000
_cell.length_b   1.000
_cell.length_c   1.000
_cell.angle_alpha   90.00
_cell.angle_beta   90.00
_cell.angle_gamma   90.00
#
_symmetry.space_group_name_H-M   'P 1'
#
loop_
_entity.id
_entity.type
_entity.pdbx_description
1 polymer ?
#
loop_
_entity_poly.entity_id
_entity_poly.type
_entity_poly.pdbx_seq_one_letter_code
_entity_poly.pdbx_strand_id
1 'polypeptide(L)'
;MDRFLRLGADSLASFGQSSSQPTDGPVPDTAEQVYISSLALLKMLKHGRAGVPMEVMGLMLGDFVDDYTVTVVDVFAMPQSGTGVSVEAVDPVFQAKMPEMVVGWYHSHPGF
;
A
#
# COMPACT_ATOMS: atom_id res chain seq x y z
N MET A 1 -9.84 13.57 65.14
CA MET A 1 -8.53 13.12 64.62
C MET A 1 -8.77 12.36 63.31
N ASP A 2 -9.32 13.01 62.27
CA ASP A 2 -9.95 12.27 61.15
C ASP A 2 -9.45 12.69 59.76
N ARG A 3 -8.42 13.56 59.71
CA ARG A 3 -7.83 14.05 58.45
C ARG A 3 -6.62 13.24 57.98
N PHE A 4 -6.16 12.27 58.79
CA PHE A 4 -5.04 11.39 58.44
C PHE A 4 -5.46 10.03 57.85
N LEU A 5 -6.77 9.72 57.81
CA LEU A 5 -7.28 8.44 57.30
C LEU A 5 -7.92 8.52 55.90
N ARG A 6 -7.71 9.62 55.15
CA ARG A 6 -8.16 9.74 53.74
C ARG A 6 -7.03 9.62 52.71
N LEU A 7 -5.76 9.74 53.12
CA LEU A 7 -4.62 9.62 52.22
C LEU A 7 -4.25 8.18 51.84
N GLY A 8 -4.86 7.16 52.46
CA GLY A 8 -4.58 5.75 52.15
C GLY A 8 -5.58 5.07 51.21
N ALA A 9 -6.73 5.69 50.95
CA ALA A 9 -7.78 5.11 50.10
C ALA A 9 -7.66 5.58 48.63
N ASP A 10 -7.25 6.83 48.40
CA ASP A 10 -7.09 7.37 47.04
C ASP A 10 -5.83 6.83 46.33
N SER A 11 -4.84 6.33 47.09
CA SER A 11 -3.61 5.75 46.56
C SER A 11 -3.75 4.30 46.06
N LEU A 12 -4.85 3.62 46.36
CA LEU A 12 -5.12 2.24 45.90
C LEU A 12 -6.16 2.17 44.77
N ALA A 13 -6.82 3.28 44.43
CA ALA A 13 -7.74 3.34 43.29
C ALA A 13 -7.04 3.64 41.95
N SER A 14 -5.75 4.03 41.97
CA SER A 14 -5.02 4.45 40.76
C SER A 14 -4.28 3.32 40.04
N PHE A 15 -4.34 2.07 40.52
CA PHE A 15 -3.64 0.92 39.91
C PHE A 15 -4.54 0.01 39.08
N GLY A 16 -5.71 0.49 38.66
CA GLY A 16 -6.76 -0.34 38.09
C GLY A 16 -7.43 0.23 36.84
N GLN A 17 -6.71 0.89 35.94
CA GLN A 17 -7.22 1.06 34.57
C GLN A 17 -6.09 1.43 33.61
N SER A 18 -5.47 0.42 33.00
CA SER A 18 -4.94 0.59 31.65
C SER A 18 -6.14 0.78 30.73
N SER A 19 -6.70 1.99 30.70
CA SER A 19 -7.61 2.40 29.64
C SER A 19 -6.77 2.43 28.36
N SER A 20 -6.74 1.31 27.63
CA SER A 20 -6.48 1.34 26.20
C SER A 20 -7.55 2.25 25.61
N GLN A 21 -7.27 3.55 25.54
CA GLN A 21 -8.09 4.44 24.76
C GLN A 21 -8.13 3.86 23.35
N PRO A 22 -9.33 3.67 22.76
CA PRO A 22 -9.41 3.42 21.33
C PRO A 22 -8.65 4.56 20.67
N THR A 23 -7.55 4.24 20.00
CA THR A 23 -6.87 5.21 19.17
C THR A 23 -7.85 5.55 18.06
N ASP A 24 -8.27 6.81 17.92
CA ASP A 24 -8.98 7.37 16.75
C ASP A 24 -8.05 7.39 15.50
N GLY A 25 -7.20 6.37 15.37
CA GLY A 25 -6.42 6.11 14.18
C GLY A 25 -7.28 5.34 13.17
N PRO A 26 -6.96 5.45 11.87
CA PRO A 26 -7.56 4.58 10.86
C PRO A 26 -7.42 3.13 11.30
N VAL A 27 -8.56 2.44 11.45
CA VAL A 27 -8.56 1.00 11.74
C VAL A 27 -8.27 0.29 10.42
N PRO A 28 -7.24 -0.57 10.34
CA PRO A 28 -7.03 -1.38 9.15
C PRO A 28 -8.28 -2.22 8.90
N ASP A 29 -8.91 -2.06 7.75
CA ASP A 29 -9.94 -2.97 7.30
C ASP A 29 -9.39 -3.90 6.20
N THR A 30 -10.27 -4.72 5.63
CA THR A 30 -9.92 -5.62 4.52
C THR A 30 -10.92 -5.44 3.37
N ALA A 31 -11.55 -4.27 3.30
CA ALA A 31 -12.58 -3.94 2.33
C ALA A 31 -12.02 -3.18 1.12
N GLU A 32 -10.69 -2.97 1.07
CA GLU A 32 -10.04 -2.27 -0.03
C GLU A 32 -10.24 -3.00 -1.35
N GLN A 33 -10.59 -2.24 -2.38
CA GLN A 33 -10.90 -2.77 -3.70
C GLN A 33 -10.01 -2.09 -4.76
N VAL A 34 -9.54 -2.92 -5.69
CA VAL A 34 -8.78 -2.45 -6.87
C VAL A 34 -9.54 -2.86 -8.12
N TYR A 35 -10.03 -1.86 -8.86
CA TYR A 35 -10.65 -2.08 -10.16
C TYR A 35 -9.60 -1.93 -11.25
N ILE A 36 -9.27 -3.04 -11.92
CA ILE A 36 -8.27 -3.05 -13.01
C ILE A 36 -9.00 -3.08 -14.35
N SER A 37 -8.72 -2.10 -15.21
CA SER A 37 -9.26 -2.07 -16.56
C SER A 37 -8.80 -3.30 -17.37
N SER A 38 -9.63 -3.75 -18.31
CA SER A 38 -9.24 -4.87 -19.18
C SER A 38 -8.00 -4.55 -20.03
N LEU A 39 -7.80 -3.28 -20.38
CA LEU A 39 -6.61 -2.81 -21.10
C LEU A 39 -5.34 -2.99 -20.26
N ALA A 40 -5.38 -2.53 -19.00
CA ALA A 40 -4.28 -2.65 -18.05
C ALA A 40 -3.91 -4.13 -17.84
N LEU A 41 -4.91 -4.98 -17.58
CA LEU A 41 -4.70 -6.42 -17.37
C LEU A 41 -4.04 -7.10 -18.57
N LEU A 42 -4.49 -6.82 -19.79
CA LEU A 42 -3.90 -7.39 -21.01
C LEU A 42 -2.44 -6.96 -21.19
N LYS A 43 -2.12 -5.70 -20.90
CA LYS A 43 -0.74 -5.18 -20.95
C LYS A 43 0.15 -5.86 -19.90
N MET A 44 -0.33 -6.00 -18.67
CA MET A 44 0.37 -6.72 -17.59
C MET A 44 0.70 -8.16 -18.01
N LEU A 45 -0.28 -8.91 -18.51
CA LEU A 45 -0.09 -10.30 -18.93
C LEU A 45 0.89 -10.44 -20.11
N LYS A 46 0.75 -9.57 -21.12
CA LYS A 46 1.68 -9.54 -22.26
C LYS A 46 3.10 -9.25 -21.81
N HIS A 47 3.27 -8.28 -20.92
CA HIS A 47 4.58 -7.90 -20.39
C HIS A 47 5.19 -9.03 -19.54
N GLY A 48 4.43 -9.58 -18.59
CA GLY A 48 4.87 -10.69 -17.75
C GLY A 48 5.29 -11.91 -18.57
N ARG A 49 4.55 -12.25 -19.63
CA ARG A 49 4.91 -13.36 -20.53
C ARG A 49 6.19 -13.08 -21.34
N ALA A 50 6.40 -11.86 -21.80
CA ALA A 50 7.60 -11.48 -22.55
C ALA A 50 8.87 -11.48 -21.69
N GLY A 51 8.72 -11.29 -20.37
CA GLY A 51 9.83 -11.28 -19.41
C GLY A 51 10.40 -12.66 -19.08
N VAL A 52 9.64 -13.74 -19.24
CA VAL A 52 10.04 -15.10 -18.83
C VAL A 52 11.38 -15.51 -19.49
N PRO A 53 12.37 -16.00 -18.72
CA PRO A 53 12.29 -16.46 -17.32
C PRO A 53 12.59 -15.40 -16.26
N MET A 54 12.82 -14.15 -16.66
CA MET A 54 13.15 -13.06 -15.74
C MET A 54 11.88 -12.44 -15.14
N GLU A 55 12.02 -11.92 -13.92
CA GLU A 55 11.01 -11.03 -13.32
C GLU A 55 11.01 -9.69 -14.07
N VAL A 56 9.80 -9.16 -14.28
CA VAL A 56 9.59 -7.83 -14.86
C VAL A 56 8.66 -7.01 -13.99
N MET A 57 8.69 -5.69 -14.16
CA MET A 57 7.87 -4.78 -13.38
C MET A 57 7.37 -3.56 -14.17
N GLY A 58 6.29 -2.94 -13.71
CA GLY A 58 5.73 -1.75 -14.32
C GLY A 58 4.97 -0.90 -13.31
N LEU A 59 4.57 0.31 -13.72
CA LEU A 59 3.72 1.17 -12.89
C LEU A 59 2.28 1.16 -13.38
N MET A 60 1.38 1.46 -12.45
CA MET A 60 -0.06 1.54 -12.64
C MET A 60 -0.50 3.00 -12.63
N LEU A 61 -1.30 3.35 -13.61
CA LEU A 61 -1.88 4.68 -13.80
C LEU A 61 -3.38 4.64 -13.55
N GLY A 62 -3.88 5.65 -12.87
CA GLY A 62 -5.30 5.79 -12.58
C GLY A 62 -5.53 6.75 -11.41
N ASP A 63 -6.58 6.50 -10.63
CA ASP A 63 -7.04 7.42 -9.60
C ASP A 63 -7.37 6.70 -8.27
N PHE A 64 -7.18 7.43 -7.17
CA PHE A 64 -7.78 7.09 -5.88
C PHE A 64 -9.20 7.66 -5.87
N VAL A 65 -10.22 6.79 -5.90
CA VAL A 65 -11.63 7.20 -5.93
C VAL A 65 -12.09 7.65 -4.55
N ASP A 66 -11.65 6.90 -3.53
CA ASP A 66 -11.83 7.16 -2.12
C ASP A 66 -10.72 6.44 -1.33
N ASP A 67 -10.80 6.45 0.00
CA ASP A 67 -9.79 5.84 0.88
C ASP A 67 -9.69 4.31 0.75
N TYR A 68 -10.68 3.66 0.13
CA TYR A 68 -10.80 2.20 0.04
C TYR A 68 -10.76 1.68 -1.41
N THR A 69 -10.80 2.56 -2.40
CA THR A 69 -11.00 2.17 -3.80
C THR A 69 -9.96 2.82 -4.71
N VAL A 70 -9.19 1.97 -5.40
CA VAL A 70 -8.26 2.38 -6.45
C VAL A 70 -8.76 1.89 -7.80
N THR A 71 -8.75 2.78 -8.80
CA THR A 71 -9.02 2.41 -10.19
C THR A 71 -7.71 2.45 -10.99
N VAL A 72 -7.40 1.37 -11.68
CA VAL A 72 -6.23 1.28 -12.57
C VAL A 72 -6.74 1.32 -14.01
N VAL A 73 -6.53 2.46 -14.67
CA VAL A 73 -7.00 2.72 -16.03
C VAL A 73 -6.00 2.17 -17.05
N ASP A 74 -4.70 2.36 -16.83
CA ASP A 74 -3.65 1.88 -17.71
C ASP A 74 -2.36 1.46 -16.96
N VAL A 75 -1.46 0.78 -17.66
CA VAL A 75 -0.12 0.45 -17.17
C VAL A 75 0.93 0.65 -18.26
N PHE A 76 2.17 0.82 -17.84
CA PHE A 76 3.32 0.72 -18.72
C PHE A 76 4.41 -0.16 -18.09
N ALA A 77 5.11 -0.88 -18.96
CA ALA A 77 6.25 -1.68 -18.59
C ALA A 77 7.46 -0.77 -18.31
N MET A 78 8.15 -0.99 -17.19
CA MET A 78 9.45 -0.36 -17.01
C MET A 78 10.50 -1.10 -17.85
N PRO A 79 11.45 -0.39 -18.49
CA PRO A 79 12.38 -0.98 -19.46
C PRO A 79 13.45 -1.90 -18.84
N GLN A 80 13.37 -2.19 -17.54
CA GLN A 80 14.36 -2.99 -16.83
C GLN A 80 13.95 -4.46 -16.72
N SER A 81 14.76 -5.35 -17.28
CA SER A 81 14.80 -6.77 -16.86
C SER A 81 15.63 -6.85 -15.59
N GLY A 82 15.00 -7.21 -14.46
CA GLY A 82 15.64 -7.15 -13.16
C GLY A 82 16.84 -8.10 -13.04
N THR A 83 18.03 -7.56 -12.79
CA THR A 83 19.15 -8.33 -12.20
C THR A 83 19.10 -8.17 -10.69
N GLY A 84 18.10 -8.79 -10.05
CA GLY A 84 18.03 -8.92 -8.60
C GLY A 84 17.98 -7.60 -7.80
N VAL A 85 16.80 -7.30 -7.28
CA VAL A 85 16.60 -6.65 -5.97
C VAL A 85 16.79 -5.12 -5.82
N SER A 86 16.94 -4.30 -6.86
CA SER A 86 16.83 -2.84 -6.69
C SER A 86 15.69 -2.22 -7.50
N VAL A 87 14.52 -2.10 -6.85
CA VAL A 87 13.28 -1.41 -7.29
C VAL A 87 13.45 0.13 -7.26
N GLU A 88 14.67 0.65 -7.43
CA GLU A 88 14.95 2.09 -7.35
C GLU A 88 14.97 2.80 -8.70
N ALA A 89 14.62 2.11 -9.78
CA ALA A 89 14.81 2.61 -11.13
C ALA A 89 13.52 3.08 -11.82
N VAL A 90 12.63 3.73 -11.08
CA VAL A 90 11.67 4.61 -11.74
C VAL A 90 12.47 5.81 -12.22
N ASP A 91 12.86 5.80 -13.50
CA ASP A 91 13.50 6.96 -14.13
C ASP A 91 12.53 8.16 -13.99
N PRO A 92 12.90 9.22 -13.24
CA PRO A 92 12.04 10.38 -13.04
C PRO A 92 11.66 11.06 -14.36
N VAL A 93 12.50 10.94 -15.39
CA VAL A 93 12.22 11.47 -16.74
C VAL A 93 11.12 10.68 -17.42
N PHE A 94 11.05 9.37 -17.17
CA PHE A 94 10.00 8.52 -17.70
C PHE A 94 8.67 8.83 -17.00
N GLN A 95 8.68 8.94 -15.68
CA GLN A 95 7.50 9.28 -14.88
C GLN A 95 6.95 10.69 -15.19
N ALA A 96 7.82 11.68 -15.42
CA ALA A 96 7.42 13.05 -15.73
C ALA A 96 6.65 13.20 -17.07
N LYS A 97 6.70 12.19 -17.94
CA LYS A 97 5.98 12.19 -19.23
C LYS A 97 4.60 11.54 -19.14
N MET A 98 4.17 11.08 -17.97
CA MET A 98 2.88 10.42 -17.80
C MET A 98 1.78 11.47 -17.60
N PRO A 99 0.70 11.40 -18.39
CA PRO A 99 -0.43 12.33 -18.27
C PRO A 99 -1.30 12.05 -17.04
N GLU A 100 -1.21 10.84 -16.47
CA GLU A 100 -2.06 10.35 -15.37
C GLU A 100 -1.24 10.05 -14.11
N MET A 101 -1.89 10.07 -12.95
CA MET A 101 -1.26 9.83 -11.65
C MET A 101 -0.80 8.37 -11.52
N VAL A 102 0.39 8.18 -10.94
CA VAL A 102 0.87 6.83 -10.58
C VAL A 102 0.22 6.42 -9.26
N VAL A 103 -0.58 5.36 -9.29
CA VAL A 103 -1.32 4.82 -8.13
C VAL A 103 -0.67 3.57 -7.53
N GLY A 104 0.28 2.96 -8.24
CA GLY A 104 0.98 1.78 -7.73
C GLY A 104 1.94 1.16 -8.74
N TRP A 105 2.38 -0.07 -8.45
CA TRP A 105 3.30 -0.84 -9.28
C TRP A 105 2.93 -2.33 -9.27
N TYR A 106 3.36 -3.06 -10.30
CA TYR A 106 3.16 -4.51 -10.44
C TYR A 106 4.47 -5.21 -10.84
N HIS A 107 4.58 -6.50 -10.56
CA HIS A 107 5.69 -7.35 -11.03
C HIS A 107 5.21 -8.74 -11.47
N SER A 108 6.10 -9.56 -12.03
CA SER A 108 5.87 -10.98 -12.29
C SER A 108 6.78 -11.88 -11.45
N HIS A 109 6.26 -13.05 -11.04
CA HIS A 109 7.02 -14.14 -10.44
C HIS A 109 6.87 -15.40 -11.31
N PRO A 110 7.67 -15.58 -12.36
CA PRO A 110 7.54 -16.72 -13.25
C PRO A 110 8.00 -18.02 -12.58
N GLY A 111 7.18 -19.08 -12.65
CA GLY A 111 7.56 -20.42 -12.22
C GLY A 111 7.24 -20.77 -10.75
N PHE A 112 6.54 -19.88 -10.04
CA PHE A 112 5.98 -20.11 -8.71
C PHE A 112 4.45 -20.01 -8.75
#